data_AF-A0AAI8Z0Y1-F1
#
_entry.id   AF-A0AAI8Z0Y1-F1
#
_cell.length_a   1.000
_cell.length_b   1.000
_cell.length_c   1.000
_cell.angle_alpha   90.00
_cell.angle_beta   90.00
_cell.angle_gamma   90.00
#
_symmetry.space_group_name_H-M   'P 1'
#
loop_
_entity.id
_entity.type
_entity.pdbx_description
1 polymer ?
#
loop_
_entity_poly.entity_id
_entity_poly.type
_entity_poly.pdbx_seq_one_letter_code
_entity_poly.pdbx_strand_id
1 'polypeptide(L)'
;MAETTTWTPPTGNSSQFGQNRPVTITANKDNSVSIDVKPNAGATVPDTQAIGDNALSLSEWQKTNRIDTSAQIKLVKLAHMRYQHPDLQTITKFLKDFGMHITKQTSSEIWFRGYGTDQYVYYARLGPQKFLGGTYQVESMAELEKAARLPCAQTPIQEMTDAPGGGSFLTLHDPEGFPVNLMYGQLPAEPGQLPETVILNSESEKPRVRKFNRFTPGPAAVHKLGHYGLCVQNFPQQLDFYTRTFNLAPTDFLSIPTDPGNPDGKNTKPGTKTKDVSVFAHIDRGQEPVDHHTFFMALNPTKHVHHASFEVHDYDTQHLGHQWLGKQGYTSVWGIGRHILGSQIFDYWWDTTGNMIEHYADGDLVNQDTPVGWAMAGDESLAVWGPEVPSWFLD
;
A
#
# COMPACT_ATOMS: atom_id res chain seq x y z
N MET A 1 27.60 7.40 23.09
CA MET A 1 26.96 6.08 22.93
C MET A 1 25.52 6.36 22.58
N ALA A 2 25.09 6.04 21.36
CA ALA A 2 23.69 6.21 20.98
C ALA A 2 22.90 5.14 21.74
N GLU A 3 21.91 5.54 22.52
CA GLU A 3 20.96 4.60 23.13
C GLU A 3 20.29 3.85 21.98
N THR A 4 20.60 2.56 21.82
CA THR A 4 19.82 1.66 20.98
C THR A 4 18.48 1.50 21.66
N THR A 5 17.52 2.39 21.35
CA THR A 5 16.12 2.18 21.67
C THR A 5 15.66 0.94 20.91
N THR A 6 15.67 -0.19 21.60
CA THR A 6 15.08 -1.43 21.12
C THR A 6 13.57 -1.22 21.06
N TRP A 7 13.06 -0.97 19.86
CA TRP A 7 11.61 -0.96 19.64
C TRP A 7 11.07 -2.34 20.01
N THR A 8 10.02 -2.36 20.83
CA THR A 8 9.35 -3.58 21.25
C THR A 8 7.95 -3.56 20.65
N PRO A 9 7.55 -4.58 19.87
CA PRO A 9 6.21 -4.67 19.34
C PRO A 9 5.13 -4.65 20.44
N PRO A 10 3.91 -4.18 20.12
CA PRO A 10 2.75 -4.40 20.97
C PRO A 10 2.59 -5.89 21.33
N THR A 11 2.18 -6.19 22.57
CA THR A 11 2.09 -7.57 23.10
C THR A 11 0.76 -8.28 22.82
N GLY A 12 -0.04 -7.76 21.89
CA GLY A 12 -1.33 -8.31 21.51
C GLY A 12 -1.27 -9.08 20.19
N ASN A 13 -2.21 -10.01 20.01
CA ASN A 13 -2.33 -10.82 18.80
C ASN A 13 -3.71 -10.59 18.20
N SER A 14 -3.83 -10.52 16.86
CA SER A 14 -5.14 -10.59 16.23
C SER A 14 -5.74 -11.99 16.41
N SER A 15 -7.04 -12.07 16.70
CA SER A 15 -7.75 -13.35 16.78
C SER A 15 -8.42 -13.64 15.44
N GLN A 16 -8.34 -14.90 14.97
CA GLN A 16 -8.89 -15.31 13.68
C GLN A 16 -10.43 -15.27 13.61
N PHE A 17 -11.12 -15.25 14.76
CA PHE A 17 -12.57 -15.37 14.85
C PHE A 17 -13.15 -14.38 15.87
N GLY A 18 -13.38 -13.13 15.48
CA GLY A 18 -14.22 -12.21 16.26
C GLY A 18 -15.70 -12.50 16.03
N GLN A 19 -16.54 -12.18 17.01
CA GLN A 19 -17.98 -12.49 16.97
C GLN A 19 -18.82 -11.49 16.16
N ASN A 20 -18.21 -10.43 15.62
CA ASN A 20 -18.94 -9.23 15.20
C ASN A 20 -18.76 -8.83 13.72
N ARG A 21 -17.98 -9.56 12.92
CA ARG A 21 -17.81 -9.20 11.49
C ARG A 21 -18.98 -9.73 10.65
N PRO A 22 -19.73 -8.87 9.91
CA PRO A 22 -20.70 -9.35 8.95
C PRO A 22 -19.98 -10.11 7.83
N VAL A 23 -20.49 -11.29 7.48
CA VAL A 23 -19.88 -12.22 6.52
C VAL A 23 -20.06 -11.77 5.06
N THR A 24 -20.67 -10.61 4.82
CA THR A 24 -21.05 -10.15 3.47
C THR A 24 -21.18 -8.63 3.42
N ILE A 25 -20.30 -7.95 2.69
CA ILE A 25 -20.58 -6.60 2.18
C ILE A 25 -20.93 -6.79 0.70
N THR A 26 -22.21 -7.05 0.42
CA THR A 26 -22.75 -6.72 -0.89
C THR A 26 -23.36 -5.32 -0.77
N ALA A 27 -23.22 -4.48 -1.79
CA ALA A 27 -23.80 -3.14 -1.83
C ALA A 27 -25.35 -3.11 -1.77
N ASN A 28 -26.01 -4.25 -1.55
CA ASN A 28 -27.45 -4.39 -1.55
C ASN A 28 -28.05 -4.16 -0.16
N LYS A 29 -28.84 -3.09 -0.08
CA LYS A 29 -29.58 -2.56 1.08
C LYS A 29 -30.71 -3.47 1.56
N ASP A 30 -30.45 -4.73 1.91
CA ASP A 30 -31.48 -5.56 2.54
C ASP A 30 -30.95 -6.25 3.80
N ASN A 31 -31.11 -5.57 4.94
CA ASN A 31 -30.82 -6.07 6.28
C ASN A 31 -31.94 -7.00 6.81
N SER A 32 -32.74 -7.63 5.94
CA SER A 32 -33.64 -8.69 6.39
C SER A 32 -32.82 -9.93 6.74
N VAL A 33 -32.70 -10.22 8.04
CA VAL A 33 -32.06 -11.44 8.56
C VAL A 33 -32.94 -12.64 8.20
N SER A 34 -32.81 -13.12 6.98
CA SER A 34 -33.20 -14.45 6.58
C SER A 34 -32.28 -15.44 7.29
N ILE A 35 -32.85 -16.29 8.17
CA ILE A 35 -32.15 -17.36 8.91
C ILE A 35 -31.70 -18.50 7.98
N ASP A 36 -31.96 -18.41 6.67
CA ASP A 36 -31.56 -19.41 5.70
C ASP A 36 -30.06 -19.27 5.37
N VAL A 37 -29.24 -20.05 6.07
CA VAL A 37 -27.78 -20.10 5.86
C VAL A 37 -27.49 -20.64 4.46
N LYS A 38 -26.91 -19.79 3.60
CA LYS A 38 -26.48 -20.16 2.24
C LYS A 38 -24.97 -20.45 2.21
N PRO A 39 -24.48 -21.30 1.31
CA PRO A 39 -23.05 -21.43 1.04
C PRO A 39 -22.43 -20.08 0.67
N ASN A 40 -21.18 -19.86 1.06
CA ASN A 40 -20.43 -18.68 0.63
C ASN A 40 -20.15 -18.74 -0.88
N ALA A 41 -20.09 -17.57 -1.51
CA ALA A 41 -19.75 -17.43 -2.92
C ALA A 41 -18.95 -16.13 -3.13
N GLY A 42 -18.04 -16.14 -4.11
CA GLY A 42 -17.30 -14.98 -4.58
C GLY A 42 -17.19 -15.02 -6.10
N ALA A 43 -17.04 -13.86 -6.73
CA ALA A 43 -16.90 -13.73 -8.18
C ALA A 43 -16.13 -12.45 -8.52
N THR A 44 -15.42 -12.47 -9.65
CA THR A 44 -14.92 -11.24 -10.28
C THR A 44 -16.10 -10.52 -10.92
N VAL A 45 -16.29 -9.25 -10.56
CA VAL A 45 -17.35 -8.38 -11.09
C VAL A 45 -16.74 -7.11 -11.65
N PRO A 46 -17.42 -6.40 -12.57
CA PRO A 46 -16.96 -5.09 -13.04
C PRO A 46 -16.81 -4.09 -11.88
N ASP A 47 -15.85 -3.18 -12.01
CA ASP A 47 -15.57 -2.08 -11.08
C ASP A 47 -16.82 -1.27 -10.71
N THR A 48 -17.63 -0.89 -11.70
CA THR A 48 -18.89 -0.17 -11.53
C THR A 48 -19.89 -0.93 -10.65
N GLN A 49 -19.91 -2.26 -10.70
CA GLN A 49 -20.74 -3.09 -9.83
C GLN A 49 -20.13 -3.22 -8.43
N ALA A 50 -18.80 -3.34 -8.33
CA ALA A 50 -18.10 -3.46 -7.05
C ALA A 50 -18.24 -2.17 -6.21
N ILE A 51 -18.07 -1.00 -6.84
CA ILE A 51 -18.11 0.31 -6.19
C ILE A 51 -19.56 0.76 -5.92
N GLY A 52 -20.48 0.45 -6.84
CA GLY A 52 -21.91 0.71 -6.70
C GLY A 52 -22.35 2.15 -7.01
N ASP A 53 -23.63 2.43 -6.76
CA ASP A 53 -24.34 3.60 -7.31
C ASP A 53 -23.89 4.98 -6.76
N ASN A 54 -23.13 5.00 -5.66
CA ASN A 54 -22.65 6.25 -5.05
C ASN A 54 -21.33 6.76 -5.67
N ALA A 55 -20.82 6.07 -6.70
CA ALA A 55 -19.58 6.43 -7.35
C ALA A 55 -19.70 7.71 -8.19
N LEU A 56 -18.58 8.39 -8.41
CA LEU A 56 -18.46 9.50 -9.36
C LEU A 56 -17.40 9.15 -10.40
N SER A 57 -17.58 9.54 -11.67
CA SER A 57 -16.47 9.39 -12.62
C SER A 57 -15.27 10.22 -12.15
N LEU A 58 -14.04 9.72 -12.40
CA LEU A 58 -12.84 10.45 -12.02
C LEU A 58 -12.81 11.88 -12.61
N SER A 59 -13.25 12.03 -13.86
CA SER A 59 -13.34 13.34 -14.53
C SER A 59 -14.29 14.32 -13.83
N GLU A 60 -15.43 13.84 -13.31
CA GLU A 60 -16.37 14.67 -12.55
C GLU A 60 -15.82 15.04 -11.18
N TRP A 61 -15.13 14.11 -10.51
CA TRP A 61 -14.45 14.39 -9.25
C TRP A 61 -13.37 15.45 -9.44
N GLN A 62 -12.51 15.31 -10.45
CA GLN A 62 -11.46 16.27 -10.79
C GLN A 62 -12.06 17.65 -11.11
N LYS A 63 -13.13 17.70 -11.92
CA LYS A 63 -13.82 18.96 -12.25
C LYS A 63 -14.42 19.63 -11.01
N THR A 64 -15.08 18.86 -10.15
CA THR A 64 -15.71 19.36 -8.91
C THR A 64 -14.66 19.92 -7.95
N ASN A 65 -13.51 19.26 -7.84
CA ASN A 65 -12.39 19.68 -7.01
C ASN A 65 -11.44 20.65 -7.71
N ARG A 66 -11.76 21.10 -8.94
CA ARG A 66 -10.96 22.04 -9.73
C ARG A 66 -9.50 21.59 -9.88
N ILE A 67 -9.28 20.30 -10.15
CA ILE A 67 -7.96 19.75 -10.39
C ILE A 67 -7.52 20.14 -11.80
N ASP A 68 -6.37 20.82 -11.90
CA ASP A 68 -5.71 21.09 -13.17
C ASP A 68 -4.67 19.99 -13.42
N THR A 69 -5.06 18.99 -14.19
CA THR A 69 -4.18 17.85 -14.49
C THR A 69 -2.96 18.24 -15.34
N SER A 70 -2.98 19.39 -16.02
CA SER A 70 -1.81 19.88 -16.75
C SER A 70 -0.75 20.49 -15.82
N ALA A 71 -1.18 20.99 -14.66
CA ALA A 71 -0.30 21.57 -13.65
C ALA A 71 0.38 20.52 -12.75
N GLN A 72 -0.14 19.30 -12.67
CA GLN A 72 0.43 18.21 -11.88
C GLN A 72 1.80 17.74 -12.39
N ILE A 73 2.67 17.31 -11.48
CA ILE A 73 3.88 16.54 -11.79
C ILE A 73 3.47 15.14 -12.24
N LYS A 74 4.00 14.68 -13.38
CA LYS A 74 3.68 13.36 -13.95
C LYS A 74 4.56 12.27 -13.37
N LEU A 75 4.00 11.55 -12.40
CA LEU A 75 4.55 10.33 -11.84
C LEU A 75 4.29 9.15 -12.80
N VAL A 76 5.20 8.20 -12.80
CA VAL A 76 5.14 6.95 -13.57
C VAL A 76 4.79 5.78 -12.64
N LYS A 77 5.54 5.66 -11.53
CA LYS A 77 5.38 4.60 -10.53
C LYS A 77 6.05 4.97 -9.22
N LEU A 78 5.64 4.32 -8.13
CA LEU A 78 6.41 4.26 -6.89
C LEU A 78 7.53 3.23 -7.05
N ALA A 79 8.78 3.63 -6.83
CA ALA A 79 9.94 2.79 -7.11
C ALA A 79 10.55 2.17 -5.86
N HIS A 80 10.74 2.96 -4.80
CA HIS A 80 11.32 2.47 -3.56
C HIS A 80 10.94 3.28 -2.33
N MET A 81 11.03 2.65 -1.16
CA MET A 81 10.96 3.32 0.13
C MET A 81 12.33 3.64 0.69
N ARG A 82 12.43 4.69 1.49
CA ARG A 82 13.68 5.11 2.15
C ARG A 82 13.49 5.19 3.66
N TYR A 83 14.38 4.55 4.41
CA TYR A 83 14.36 4.54 5.87
C TYR A 83 15.76 4.68 6.47
N GLN A 84 15.84 5.22 7.69
CA GLN A 84 17.00 5.09 8.56
C GLN A 84 16.79 4.00 9.59
N HIS A 85 17.86 3.23 9.84
CA HIS A 85 17.91 2.16 10.81
C HIS A 85 19.12 2.30 11.72
N PRO A 86 18.98 2.13 13.05
CA PRO A 86 20.10 2.25 13.98
C PRO A 86 21.08 1.09 13.86
N ASP A 87 20.62 -0.06 13.33
CA ASP A 87 21.42 -1.24 13.07
C ASP A 87 21.09 -1.83 11.69
N LEU A 88 22.01 -1.60 10.74
CA LEU A 88 21.87 -2.13 9.38
C LEU A 88 21.98 -3.65 9.30
N GLN A 89 22.68 -4.31 10.22
CA GLN A 89 22.82 -5.77 10.20
C GLN A 89 21.50 -6.43 10.59
N THR A 90 20.84 -5.92 11.64
CA THR A 90 19.57 -6.45 12.13
C THR A 90 18.46 -6.28 11.09
N ILE A 91 18.28 -5.09 10.53
CA ILE A 91 17.28 -4.88 9.46
C ILE A 91 17.61 -5.67 8.19
N THR A 92 18.89 -5.85 7.85
CA THR A 92 19.29 -6.67 6.70
C THR A 92 18.85 -8.12 6.84
N LYS A 93 18.96 -8.70 8.04
CA LYS A 93 18.48 -10.06 8.27
C LYS A 93 16.97 -10.14 8.05
N PHE A 94 16.22 -9.22 8.63
CA PHE A 94 14.78 -9.15 8.46
C PHE A 94 14.37 -9.02 6.99
N LEU A 95 14.93 -8.04 6.25
CA LEU A 95 14.55 -7.79 4.85
C LEU A 95 14.91 -8.97 3.93
N LYS A 96 15.95 -9.74 4.24
CA LYS A 96 16.25 -11.01 3.54
C LYS A 96 15.23 -12.09 3.84
N ASP A 97 14.86 -12.26 5.11
CA ASP A 97 13.82 -13.22 5.51
C ASP A 97 12.42 -12.80 5.02
N PHE A 98 12.21 -11.51 4.80
CA PHE A 98 11.03 -10.92 4.17
C PHE A 98 11.00 -11.13 2.65
N GLY A 99 12.14 -11.51 2.03
CA GLY A 99 12.19 -11.89 0.61
C GLY A 99 12.82 -10.86 -0.33
N MET A 100 13.59 -9.91 0.20
CA MET A 100 14.43 -9.01 -0.59
C MET A 100 15.89 -9.51 -0.64
N HIS A 101 16.66 -9.04 -1.62
CA HIS A 101 18.10 -9.28 -1.67
C HIS A 101 18.90 -7.98 -1.83
N ILE A 102 20.16 -7.98 -1.41
CA ILE A 102 21.02 -6.80 -1.50
C ILE A 102 21.54 -6.65 -2.93
N THR A 103 21.38 -5.47 -3.53
CA THR A 103 22.01 -5.12 -4.81
C THR A 103 23.29 -4.30 -4.64
N LYS A 104 23.38 -3.50 -3.57
CA LYS A 104 24.58 -2.73 -3.22
C LYS A 104 24.59 -2.49 -1.71
N GLN A 105 25.79 -2.48 -1.13
CA GLN A 105 26.01 -2.19 0.29
C GLN A 105 27.30 -1.39 0.45
N THR A 106 27.27 -0.37 1.30
CA THR A 106 28.42 0.40 1.79
C THR A 106 28.53 0.24 3.31
N SER A 107 29.39 1.03 3.95
CA SER A 107 29.49 1.08 5.42
C SER A 107 28.28 1.73 6.09
N SER A 108 27.49 2.52 5.38
CA SER A 108 26.39 3.31 5.94
C SER A 108 25.06 3.20 5.18
N GLU A 109 25.02 2.51 4.04
CA GLU A 109 23.84 2.45 3.17
C GLU A 109 23.70 1.07 2.52
N ILE A 110 22.46 0.60 2.36
CA ILE A 110 22.13 -0.67 1.71
C ILE A 110 20.92 -0.45 0.80
N TRP A 111 21.01 -0.99 -0.42
CA TRP A 111 19.94 -1.02 -1.40
C TRP A 111 19.45 -2.46 -1.55
N PHE A 112 18.17 -2.68 -1.28
CA PHE A 112 17.50 -3.97 -1.36
C PHE A 112 16.53 -4.01 -2.53
N ARG A 113 16.49 -5.16 -3.20
CA ARG A 113 15.80 -5.34 -4.47
C ARG A 113 14.88 -6.56 -4.41
N GLY A 114 13.78 -6.48 -5.15
CA GLY A 114 12.95 -7.62 -5.55
C GLY A 114 13.44 -8.29 -6.83
N TYR A 115 12.69 -9.25 -7.36
CA TYR A 115 13.03 -9.91 -8.63
C TYR A 115 12.54 -9.15 -9.88
N GLY A 116 11.75 -8.08 -9.72
CA GLY A 116 11.29 -7.21 -10.80
C GLY A 116 12.39 -6.36 -11.43
N THR A 117 12.01 -5.41 -12.28
CA THR A 117 12.95 -4.56 -13.05
C THR A 117 13.46 -3.34 -12.28
N ASP A 118 12.88 -3.03 -11.13
CA ASP A 118 13.37 -1.96 -10.24
C ASP A 118 14.78 -2.27 -9.73
N GLN A 119 15.66 -1.27 -9.77
CA GLN A 119 17.04 -1.39 -9.26
C GLN A 119 17.08 -1.74 -7.78
N TYR A 120 16.15 -1.18 -7.02
CA TYR A 120 15.91 -1.49 -5.61
C TYR A 120 14.52 -0.99 -5.25
N VAL A 121 13.91 -1.64 -4.26
CA VAL A 121 12.56 -1.34 -3.74
C VAL A 121 12.61 -0.81 -2.32
N TYR A 122 13.76 -0.96 -1.64
CA TYR A 122 13.98 -0.47 -0.29
C TYR A 122 15.41 0.05 -0.14
N TYR A 123 15.56 1.24 0.41
CA TYR A 123 16.83 1.86 0.76
C TYR A 123 16.91 2.05 2.27
N ALA A 124 17.97 1.50 2.87
CA ALA A 124 18.28 1.64 4.29
C ALA A 124 19.57 2.45 4.47
N ARG A 125 19.53 3.46 5.34
CA ARG A 125 20.72 4.22 5.77
C ARG A 125 20.93 4.06 7.27
N LEU A 126 22.17 3.96 7.70
CA LEU A 126 22.53 3.96 9.12
C LEU A 126 22.14 5.30 9.77
N GLY A 127 21.42 5.25 10.89
CA GLY A 127 21.04 6.44 11.65
C GLY A 127 19.88 6.16 12.62
N PRO A 128 19.47 7.14 13.43
CA PRO A 128 18.26 7.00 14.25
C PRO A 128 17.06 6.63 13.38
N GLN A 129 16.12 5.84 13.91
CA GLN A 129 14.92 5.43 13.17
C GLN A 129 14.21 6.66 12.58
N LYS A 130 14.06 6.66 11.26
CA LYS A 130 13.44 7.78 10.55
C LYS A 130 12.88 7.35 9.21
N PHE A 131 11.65 7.78 8.93
CA PHE A 131 11.09 7.73 7.60
C PHE A 131 11.72 8.80 6.70
N LEU A 132 12.27 8.38 5.56
CA LEU A 132 12.92 9.27 4.58
C LEU A 132 12.11 9.42 3.29
N GLY A 133 10.89 8.89 3.22
CA GLY A 133 9.96 9.13 2.13
C GLY A 133 9.82 7.96 1.16
N GLY A 134 8.67 7.89 0.49
CA GLY A 134 8.50 7.11 -0.73
C GLY A 134 9.11 7.83 -1.92
N THR A 135 9.70 7.09 -2.85
CA THR A 135 10.33 7.65 -4.05
C THR A 135 9.57 7.26 -5.30
N TYR A 136 9.05 8.27 -6.01
CA TYR A 136 8.37 8.11 -7.28
C TYR A 136 9.30 8.39 -8.45
N GLN A 137 9.18 7.59 -9.50
CA GLN A 137 9.75 7.92 -10.79
C GLN A 137 8.85 8.95 -11.49
N VAL A 138 9.44 10.00 -12.06
CA VAL A 138 8.73 10.98 -12.90
C VAL A 138 8.99 10.71 -14.40
N GLU A 139 8.09 11.20 -15.27
CA GLU A 139 8.15 10.92 -16.72
C GLU A 139 9.37 11.52 -17.42
N SER A 140 9.90 12.65 -16.92
CA SER A 140 11.01 13.35 -17.56
C SER A 140 11.83 14.18 -16.58
N MET A 141 13.02 14.60 -17.01
CA MET A 141 13.81 15.60 -16.28
C MET A 141 13.05 16.92 -16.11
N ALA A 142 12.21 17.30 -17.09
CA ALA A 142 11.39 18.51 -17.01
C ALA A 142 10.35 18.45 -15.88
N GLU A 143 9.82 17.25 -15.57
CA GLU A 143 8.95 17.04 -14.41
C GLU A 143 9.71 17.19 -13.09
N LEU A 144 10.97 16.72 -13.04
CA LEU A 144 11.83 16.90 -11.86
C LEU A 144 12.20 18.38 -11.66
N GLU A 145 12.50 19.10 -12.74
CA GLU A 145 12.73 20.55 -12.73
C GLU A 145 11.47 21.34 -12.36
N LYS A 146 10.29 20.89 -12.79
CA LYS A 146 8.99 21.43 -12.38
C LYS A 146 8.79 21.29 -10.88
N ALA A 147 9.09 20.12 -10.33
CA ALA A 147 9.07 19.90 -8.90
C ALA A 147 10.06 20.77 -8.12
N ALA A 148 11.28 20.96 -8.65
CA ALA A 148 12.31 21.77 -8.02
C ALA A 148 11.95 23.27 -7.90
N ARG A 149 10.97 23.74 -8.67
CA ARG A 149 10.45 25.13 -8.58
C ARG A 149 9.36 25.30 -7.52
N LEU A 150 8.88 24.22 -6.92
CA LEU A 150 7.85 24.30 -5.88
C LEU A 150 8.46 24.83 -4.56
N PRO A 151 7.73 25.66 -3.79
CA PRO A 151 8.21 26.15 -2.50
C PRO A 151 8.54 25.05 -1.48
N CYS A 152 7.97 23.85 -1.64
CA CYS A 152 8.21 22.70 -0.80
C CYS A 152 9.47 21.88 -1.18
N ALA A 153 10.15 22.24 -2.26
CA ALA A 153 11.45 21.66 -2.62
C ALA A 153 12.53 22.24 -1.68
N GLN A 154 13.03 21.42 -0.76
CA GLN A 154 14.03 21.85 0.23
C GLN A 154 15.46 21.64 -0.24
N THR A 155 15.68 20.75 -1.22
CA THR A 155 17.00 20.44 -1.78
C THR A 155 17.04 20.76 -3.26
N PRO A 156 18.19 21.11 -3.84
CA PRO A 156 18.35 21.10 -5.29
C PRO A 156 18.23 19.67 -5.83
N ILE A 157 18.08 19.52 -7.15
CA ILE A 157 18.21 18.22 -7.80
C ILE A 157 19.63 17.69 -7.60
N GLN A 158 19.74 16.42 -7.19
CA GLN A 158 21.00 15.75 -6.91
C GLN A 158 21.20 14.57 -7.84
N GLU A 159 22.43 14.32 -8.27
CA GLU A 159 22.77 13.08 -8.97
C GLU A 159 22.85 11.90 -7.99
N MET A 160 22.32 10.76 -8.39
CA MET A 160 22.33 9.52 -7.62
C MET A 160 23.57 8.67 -7.95
N THR A 161 24.76 9.26 -7.89
CA THR A 161 26.03 8.62 -8.30
C THR A 161 26.31 7.29 -7.60
N ASP A 162 25.92 7.17 -6.33
CA ASP A 162 26.09 5.96 -5.55
C ASP A 162 24.92 4.96 -5.68
N ALA A 163 23.76 5.37 -6.16
CA ALA A 163 22.63 4.46 -6.26
C ALA A 163 22.79 3.52 -7.47
N PRO A 164 22.46 2.23 -7.35
CA PRO A 164 22.36 1.34 -8.50
C PRO A 164 21.46 1.93 -9.59
N GLY A 165 21.92 1.89 -10.84
CA GLY A 165 21.22 2.47 -12.00
C GLY A 165 21.31 3.99 -12.13
N GLY A 166 21.91 4.71 -11.17
CA GLY A 166 22.10 6.16 -11.25
C GLY A 166 20.78 6.94 -11.26
N GLY A 167 20.79 8.08 -11.96
CA GLY A 167 19.65 8.99 -12.11
C GLY A 167 19.79 10.31 -11.36
N SER A 168 18.73 11.09 -11.37
CA SER A 168 18.58 12.37 -10.68
C SER A 168 17.48 12.27 -9.63
N PHE A 169 17.63 12.98 -8.52
CA PHE A 169 16.79 12.87 -7.33
C PHE A 169 16.45 14.23 -6.73
N LEU A 170 15.24 14.35 -6.17
CA LEU A 170 14.77 15.52 -5.45
C LEU A 170 13.86 15.10 -4.30
N THR A 171 13.95 15.78 -3.16
CA THR A 171 12.99 15.62 -2.05
C THR A 171 12.12 16.87 -1.90
N LEU A 172 10.81 16.67 -1.98
CA LEU A 172 9.80 17.62 -1.54
C LEU A 172 9.38 17.30 -0.11
N HIS A 173 8.78 18.26 0.58
CA HIS A 173 8.09 18.00 1.84
C HIS A 173 6.61 18.34 1.69
N ASP A 174 5.74 17.44 2.09
CA ASP A 174 4.31 17.73 2.12
C ASP A 174 3.97 18.76 3.24
N PRO A 175 2.72 19.26 3.32
CA PRO A 175 2.31 20.21 4.34
C PRO A 175 2.57 19.79 5.79
N GLU A 176 2.64 18.49 6.08
CA GLU A 176 2.97 17.96 7.40
C GLU A 176 4.46 17.66 7.58
N GLY A 177 5.28 17.90 6.56
CA GLY A 177 6.71 17.71 6.58
C GLY A 177 7.15 16.28 6.29
N PHE A 178 6.28 15.43 5.75
CA PHE A 178 6.72 14.12 5.26
C PHE A 178 7.54 14.30 3.98
N PRO A 179 8.70 13.63 3.88
CA PRO A 179 9.48 13.65 2.65
C PRO A 179 8.75 12.87 1.55
N VAL A 180 8.62 13.49 0.38
CA VAL A 180 8.15 12.88 -0.87
C VAL A 180 9.28 12.99 -1.88
N ASN A 181 9.82 11.84 -2.29
CA ASN A 181 10.99 11.82 -3.16
C ASN A 181 10.59 11.60 -4.62
N LEU A 182 11.29 12.26 -5.53
CA LEU A 182 11.11 12.16 -6.97
C LEU A 182 12.44 11.80 -7.62
N MET A 183 12.40 10.94 -8.63
CA MET A 183 13.58 10.56 -9.39
C MET A 183 13.32 10.43 -10.89
N TYR A 184 14.37 10.62 -11.68
CA TYR A 184 14.34 10.42 -13.13
C TYR A 184 15.66 9.82 -13.63
N GLY A 185 15.61 9.05 -14.72
CA GLY A 185 16.80 8.59 -15.43
C GLY A 185 17.55 7.42 -14.78
N GLN A 186 17.00 6.79 -13.75
CA GLN A 186 17.54 5.54 -13.24
C GLN A 186 17.37 4.43 -14.27
N LEU A 187 18.45 3.76 -14.63
CA LEU A 187 18.40 2.63 -15.56
C LEU A 187 17.72 1.43 -14.89
N PRO A 188 16.75 0.77 -15.55
CA PRO A 188 16.16 -0.46 -15.01
C PRO A 188 17.24 -1.54 -14.91
N ALA A 189 17.04 -2.47 -14.00
CA ALA A 189 17.91 -3.63 -13.90
C ALA A 189 17.30 -4.83 -14.62
N GLU A 190 18.15 -5.76 -15.04
CA GLU A 190 17.71 -7.01 -15.64
C GLU A 190 16.81 -7.76 -14.65
N PRO A 191 15.60 -8.20 -15.07
CA PRO A 191 14.69 -8.91 -14.19
C PRO A 191 15.32 -10.25 -13.76
N GLY A 192 15.00 -10.67 -12.54
CA GLY A 192 15.32 -12.02 -12.07
C GLY A 192 14.47 -13.08 -12.78
N GLN A 193 14.66 -14.35 -12.39
CA GLN A 193 13.78 -15.42 -12.85
C GLN A 193 12.37 -15.21 -12.29
N LEU A 194 11.39 -15.02 -13.18
CA LEU A 194 9.99 -14.96 -12.79
C LEU A 194 9.53 -16.34 -12.25
N PRO A 195 8.81 -16.39 -11.11
CA PRO A 195 8.27 -17.64 -10.62
C PRO A 195 7.22 -18.21 -11.58
N GLU A 196 7.11 -19.54 -11.64
CA GLU A 196 6.10 -20.21 -12.46
C GLU A 196 4.71 -20.04 -11.86
N THR A 197 3.69 -19.80 -12.69
CA THR A 197 2.29 -19.68 -12.24
C THR A 197 1.72 -21.03 -11.80
N VAL A 198 1.12 -21.06 -10.61
CA VAL A 198 0.38 -22.23 -10.12
C VAL A 198 -0.91 -22.42 -10.91
N ILE A 199 -1.06 -23.58 -11.54
CA ILE A 199 -2.32 -23.95 -12.21
C ILE A 199 -3.31 -24.46 -11.15
N LEU A 200 -4.44 -23.77 -11.01
CA LEU A 200 -5.53 -24.17 -10.14
C LEU A 200 -6.50 -25.11 -10.87
N ASN A 201 -7.10 -26.04 -10.14
CA ASN A 201 -8.22 -26.84 -10.62
C ASN A 201 -9.49 -26.32 -9.93
N SER A 202 -10.58 -26.13 -10.67
CA SER A 202 -11.92 -25.92 -10.11
C SER A 202 -12.71 -27.24 -10.11
N GLU A 203 -13.96 -27.17 -9.62
CA GLU A 203 -14.91 -28.28 -9.67
C GLU A 203 -15.25 -28.71 -11.10
N SER A 204 -15.26 -27.76 -12.04
CA SER A 204 -15.61 -27.95 -13.45
C SER A 204 -14.39 -28.10 -14.37
N GLU A 205 -13.27 -27.44 -14.06
CA GLU A 205 -12.07 -27.43 -14.89
C GLU A 205 -10.86 -28.01 -14.14
N LYS A 206 -10.34 -29.15 -14.62
CA LYS A 206 -9.23 -29.88 -13.98
C LYS A 206 -8.05 -30.12 -14.93
N PRO A 207 -7.37 -29.06 -15.43
CA PRO A 207 -6.30 -29.19 -16.42
C PRO A 207 -5.06 -29.92 -15.90
N ARG A 208 -4.86 -30.04 -14.58
CA ARG A 208 -3.71 -30.74 -13.98
C ARG A 208 -3.86 -32.27 -14.00
N VAL A 209 -3.68 -32.88 -15.18
CA VAL A 209 -3.62 -34.35 -15.33
C VAL A 209 -2.18 -34.84 -15.15
N ARG A 210 -1.93 -35.64 -14.09
CA ARG A 210 -0.59 -36.14 -13.71
C ARG A 210 0.46 -35.02 -13.52
N LYS A 211 0.00 -33.79 -13.25
CA LYS A 211 0.81 -32.62 -12.89
C LYS A 211 0.46 -32.21 -11.46
N PHE A 212 1.47 -32.10 -10.60
CA PHE A 212 1.25 -31.84 -9.17
C PHE A 212 1.92 -30.53 -8.77
N ASN A 213 1.20 -29.70 -8.02
CA ASN A 213 1.79 -28.51 -7.43
C ASN A 213 2.76 -28.95 -6.32
N ARG A 214 3.95 -28.35 -6.32
CA ARG A 214 5.02 -28.58 -5.35
C ARG A 214 5.60 -27.23 -5.01
N PHE A 215 5.88 -27.02 -3.74
CA PHE A 215 6.37 -25.75 -3.23
C PHE A 215 7.68 -25.97 -2.49
N THR A 216 8.57 -24.99 -2.57
CA THR A 216 9.80 -24.94 -1.80
C THR A 216 9.62 -23.93 -0.68
N PRO A 217 9.64 -24.33 0.60
CA PRO A 217 9.50 -23.39 1.71
C PRO A 217 10.64 -22.36 1.74
N GLY A 218 10.32 -21.10 2.06
CA GLY A 218 11.28 -20.02 2.16
C GLY A 218 10.60 -18.64 2.27
N PRO A 219 11.37 -17.55 2.25
CA PRO A 219 10.84 -16.20 2.12
C PRO A 219 9.93 -16.06 0.89
N ALA A 220 8.85 -15.29 1.01
CA ALA A 220 8.07 -14.88 -0.15
C ALA A 220 8.86 -13.81 -0.92
N ALA A 221 9.40 -14.18 -2.09
CA ALA A 221 10.23 -13.27 -2.87
C ALA A 221 9.45 -12.02 -3.29
N VAL A 222 10.00 -10.85 -3.00
CA VAL A 222 9.40 -9.56 -3.37
C VAL A 222 9.59 -9.32 -4.87
N HIS A 223 8.52 -8.93 -5.56
CA HIS A 223 8.52 -8.50 -6.96
C HIS A 223 8.89 -7.03 -7.08
N LYS A 224 7.99 -6.15 -6.61
CA LYS A 224 8.08 -4.69 -6.63
C LYS A 224 7.50 -4.07 -5.35
N LEU A 225 7.75 -2.79 -5.14
CA LEU A 225 6.99 -1.98 -4.20
C LEU A 225 5.65 -1.60 -4.86
N GLY A 226 4.54 -1.79 -4.16
CA GLY A 226 3.20 -1.42 -4.64
C GLY A 226 2.77 -0.07 -4.12
N HIS A 227 2.64 0.04 -2.80
CA HIS A 227 2.16 1.25 -2.15
C HIS A 227 2.86 1.57 -0.83
N TYR A 228 2.65 2.78 -0.34
CA TYR A 228 2.82 3.12 1.07
C TYR A 228 1.68 4.03 1.52
N GLY A 229 1.55 4.23 2.83
CA GLY A 229 0.65 5.27 3.30
C GLY A 229 1.04 5.93 4.58
N LEU A 230 0.27 6.96 4.90
CA LEU A 230 0.54 7.90 5.97
C LEU A 230 -0.66 8.04 6.90
N CYS A 231 -0.39 8.07 8.20
CA CYS A 231 -1.28 8.66 9.18
C CYS A 231 -1.01 10.16 9.21
N VAL A 232 -2.06 10.98 9.04
CA VAL A 232 -1.96 12.45 8.87
C VAL A 232 -2.93 13.17 9.81
N GLN A 233 -2.60 14.39 10.23
CA GLN A 233 -3.44 15.17 11.15
C GLN A 233 -4.42 16.12 10.44
N ASN A 234 -4.08 16.60 9.24
CA ASN A 234 -4.88 17.50 8.42
C ASN A 234 -5.17 16.88 7.05
N PHE A 235 -6.05 15.87 7.06
CA PHE A 235 -6.44 15.13 5.87
C PHE A 235 -6.86 16.01 4.67
N PRO A 236 -7.71 17.05 4.80
CA PRO A 236 -8.06 17.89 3.66
C PRO A 236 -6.87 18.63 3.04
N GLN A 237 -5.93 19.12 3.85
CA GLN A 237 -4.74 19.83 3.36
C GLN A 237 -3.79 18.87 2.63
N GLN A 238 -3.63 17.65 3.17
CA GLN A 238 -2.82 16.60 2.55
C GLN A 238 -3.45 16.14 1.23
N LEU A 239 -4.76 15.88 1.20
CA LEU A 239 -5.50 15.52 -0.01
C LEU A 239 -5.32 16.57 -1.12
N ASP A 240 -5.48 17.84 -0.78
CA ASP A 240 -5.29 18.94 -1.71
C ASP A 240 -3.85 18.97 -2.25
N PHE A 241 -2.84 18.84 -1.38
CA PHE A 241 -1.44 18.79 -1.80
C PHE A 241 -1.17 17.63 -2.76
N TYR A 242 -1.48 16.39 -2.37
CA TYR A 242 -1.12 15.21 -3.18
C TYR A 242 -1.84 15.18 -4.53
N THR A 243 -3.13 15.52 -4.56
CA THR A 243 -3.95 15.45 -5.79
C THR A 243 -3.77 16.66 -6.72
N ARG A 244 -3.27 17.80 -6.23
CA ARG A 244 -2.91 18.94 -7.10
C ARG A 244 -1.46 18.93 -7.54
N THR A 245 -0.57 18.41 -6.70
CA THR A 245 0.87 18.43 -6.98
C THR A 245 1.27 17.29 -7.90
N PHE A 246 0.66 16.12 -7.74
CA PHE A 246 0.97 14.92 -8.51
C PHE A 246 -0.28 14.43 -9.24
N ASN A 247 -0.09 13.64 -10.30
CA ASN A 247 -1.16 12.87 -10.94
C ASN A 247 -1.63 11.69 -10.07
N LEU A 248 -1.72 11.86 -8.75
CA LEU A 248 -2.39 10.92 -7.87
C LEU A 248 -3.89 11.20 -7.92
N ALA A 249 -4.66 10.17 -8.25
CA ALA A 249 -6.11 10.21 -8.37
C ALA A 249 -6.73 9.26 -7.35
N PRO A 250 -7.81 9.67 -6.66
CA PRO A 250 -8.49 8.79 -5.72
C PRO A 250 -9.16 7.63 -6.46
N THR A 251 -8.98 6.43 -5.94
CA THR A 251 -9.77 5.24 -6.29
C THR A 251 -10.92 5.11 -5.30
N ASP A 252 -10.63 5.22 -4.00
CA ASP A 252 -11.63 5.15 -2.94
C ASP A 252 -11.41 6.19 -1.86
N PHE A 253 -12.52 6.62 -1.26
CA PHE A 253 -12.56 7.33 0.01
C PHE A 253 -13.22 6.48 1.09
N LEU A 254 -12.70 6.61 2.31
CA LEU A 254 -13.42 6.21 3.52
C LEU A 254 -13.90 7.45 4.26
N SER A 255 -15.17 7.45 4.65
CA SER A 255 -15.80 8.56 5.36
C SER A 255 -16.37 8.12 6.70
N ILE A 256 -16.44 9.06 7.65
CA ILE A 256 -17.18 8.90 8.92
C ILE A 256 -18.41 9.81 8.94
N PRO A 257 -19.46 9.49 9.70
CA PRO A 257 -20.56 10.40 9.94
C PRO A 257 -20.10 11.66 10.66
N THR A 258 -20.68 12.81 10.33
CA THR A 258 -20.45 14.07 11.07
C THR A 258 -21.43 14.27 12.23
N ASP A 259 -22.36 13.34 12.45
CA ASP A 259 -23.30 13.39 13.56
C ASP A 259 -22.59 12.91 14.85
N PRO A 260 -22.44 13.78 15.87
CA PRO A 260 -21.74 13.43 17.11
C PRO A 260 -22.39 12.28 17.90
N GLY A 261 -23.63 11.87 17.58
CA GLY A 261 -24.30 10.73 18.22
C GLY A 261 -23.98 9.34 17.65
N ASN A 262 -23.21 9.24 16.56
CA ASN A 262 -22.91 7.95 15.89
C ASN A 262 -21.49 7.95 15.27
N PRO A 263 -20.43 7.96 16.10
CA PRO A 263 -19.05 8.08 15.63
C PRO A 263 -18.60 6.89 14.77
N ASP A 264 -19.17 5.69 14.97
CA ASP A 264 -18.73 4.45 14.33
C ASP A 264 -19.52 4.12 13.04
N GLY A 265 -20.39 5.01 12.56
CA GLY A 265 -21.14 4.76 11.31
C GLY A 265 -22.29 3.75 11.41
N LYS A 266 -22.30 2.89 12.43
CA LYS A 266 -23.17 1.71 12.54
C LYS A 266 -24.67 2.02 12.61
N ASN A 267 -25.08 3.23 12.99
CA ASN A 267 -26.48 3.70 13.01
C ASN A 267 -26.73 4.94 12.13
N THR A 268 -26.11 5.00 10.95
CA THR A 268 -26.28 6.15 10.04
C THR A 268 -27.71 6.20 9.49
N LYS A 269 -28.36 7.37 9.62
CA LYS A 269 -29.66 7.61 8.99
C LYS A 269 -29.46 7.96 7.53
N PRO A 270 -30.39 7.62 6.62
CA PRO A 270 -30.39 8.16 5.27
C PRO A 270 -30.30 9.69 5.29
N GLY A 271 -29.31 10.27 4.60
CA GLY A 271 -29.06 11.71 4.58
C GLY A 271 -28.12 12.25 5.66
N THR A 272 -27.51 11.39 6.50
CA THR A 272 -26.43 11.80 7.41
C THR A 272 -25.25 12.37 6.62
N LYS A 273 -24.80 13.59 6.99
CA LYS A 273 -23.59 14.19 6.43
C LYS A 273 -22.37 13.38 6.84
N THR A 274 -21.44 13.19 5.93
CA THR A 274 -20.19 12.46 6.16
C THR A 274 -18.99 13.38 5.93
N LYS A 275 -17.84 12.97 6.46
CA LYS A 275 -16.55 13.61 6.24
C LYS A 275 -15.55 12.53 5.85
N ASP A 276 -14.84 12.77 4.76
CA ASP A 276 -13.75 11.90 4.31
C ASP A 276 -12.58 11.96 5.30
N VAL A 277 -12.08 10.77 5.65
CA VAL A 277 -10.99 10.57 6.61
C VAL A 277 -9.90 9.67 6.06
N SER A 278 -10.11 8.98 4.96
CA SER A 278 -9.05 8.24 4.27
C SER A 278 -9.25 8.27 2.76
N VAL A 279 -8.14 8.12 2.03
CA VAL A 279 -8.13 7.99 0.57
C VAL A 279 -7.13 6.93 0.15
N PHE A 280 -7.50 6.12 -0.83
CA PHE A 280 -6.62 5.23 -1.58
C PHE A 280 -6.47 5.81 -2.98
N ALA A 281 -5.25 6.03 -3.43
CA ALA A 281 -4.97 6.74 -4.68
C ALA A 281 -3.99 6.00 -5.58
N HIS A 282 -4.36 5.90 -6.86
CA HIS A 282 -3.50 5.40 -7.93
C HIS A 282 -2.77 6.56 -8.64
N ILE A 283 -1.76 6.24 -9.45
CA ILE A 283 -1.15 7.21 -10.37
C ILE A 283 -1.98 7.20 -11.67
N ASP A 284 -2.64 8.31 -11.99
CA ASP A 284 -3.39 8.46 -13.22
C ASP A 284 -2.44 8.52 -14.43
N ARG A 285 -2.43 7.43 -15.21
CA ARG A 285 -1.71 7.27 -16.49
C ARG A 285 -2.68 7.20 -17.68
N GLY A 286 -3.89 7.74 -17.53
CA GLY A 286 -4.93 7.71 -18.55
C GLY A 286 -5.48 6.31 -18.75
N GLN A 287 -5.29 5.74 -19.94
CA GLN A 287 -5.78 4.39 -20.28
C GLN A 287 -4.87 3.26 -19.78
N GLU A 288 -3.60 3.55 -19.44
CA GLU A 288 -2.67 2.53 -18.95
C GLU A 288 -3.16 1.98 -17.60
N PRO A 289 -3.43 0.67 -17.48
CA PRO A 289 -3.83 0.08 -16.20
C PRO A 289 -2.71 0.18 -15.16
N VAL A 290 -3.06 0.60 -13.95
CA VAL A 290 -2.15 0.75 -12.81
C VAL A 290 -2.71 0.04 -11.59
N ASP A 291 -1.86 -0.23 -10.59
CA ASP A 291 -2.32 -0.77 -9.31
C ASP A 291 -3.44 0.12 -8.72
N HIS A 292 -4.46 -0.51 -8.14
CA HIS A 292 -5.60 0.13 -7.47
C HIS A 292 -5.21 1.33 -6.61
N HIS A 293 -4.08 1.21 -5.90
CA HIS A 293 -3.46 2.34 -5.24
C HIS A 293 -1.94 2.13 -5.15
N THR A 294 -1.23 3.24 -5.12
CA THR A 294 0.21 3.29 -4.80
C THR A 294 0.48 4.22 -3.60
N PHE A 295 -0.53 4.99 -3.20
CA PHE A 295 -0.50 5.85 -2.04
C PHE A 295 -1.84 5.77 -1.31
N PHE A 296 -1.80 5.75 0.02
CA PHE A 296 -2.99 6.01 0.82
C PHE A 296 -2.66 6.93 1.99
N MET A 297 -3.68 7.55 2.56
CA MET A 297 -3.54 8.25 3.84
C MET A 297 -4.82 8.18 4.65
N ALA A 298 -4.67 8.21 5.96
CA ALA A 298 -5.77 8.21 6.91
C ALA A 298 -5.59 9.31 7.98
N LEU A 299 -6.68 9.97 8.36
CA LEU A 299 -6.72 10.91 9.46
C LEU A 299 -6.41 10.20 10.78
N ASN A 300 -5.46 10.73 11.54
CA ASN A 300 -5.04 10.15 12.81
C ASN A 300 -4.64 11.26 13.82
N PRO A 301 -4.79 11.05 15.15
CA PRO A 301 -4.28 11.99 16.15
C PRO A 301 -2.79 12.27 16.07
N THR A 302 -1.99 11.33 15.57
CA THR A 302 -0.55 11.47 15.33
C THR A 302 -0.24 11.42 13.84
N LYS A 303 0.95 11.89 13.46
CA LYS A 303 1.44 11.80 12.09
C LYS A 303 2.65 10.87 12.01
N HIS A 304 2.58 9.87 11.15
CA HIS A 304 3.65 8.89 10.95
C HIS A 304 3.42 8.14 9.62
N VAL A 305 4.46 7.44 9.13
CA VAL A 305 4.27 6.48 8.05
C VAL A 305 3.50 5.29 8.60
N HIS A 306 2.42 4.89 7.93
CA HIS A 306 1.61 3.75 8.35
C HIS A 306 2.30 2.45 7.95
N HIS A 307 2.47 2.19 6.66
CA HIS A 307 3.16 1.00 6.17
C HIS A 307 3.71 1.19 4.76
N ALA A 308 4.59 0.27 4.35
CA ALA A 308 5.02 0.06 2.97
C ALA A 308 4.68 -1.36 2.52
N SER A 309 4.22 -1.52 1.29
CA SER A 309 3.65 -2.78 0.80
C SER A 309 4.32 -3.29 -0.46
N PHE A 310 4.68 -4.56 -0.45
CA PHE A 310 5.54 -5.19 -1.44
C PHE A 310 4.83 -6.38 -2.08
N GLU A 311 4.77 -6.37 -3.41
CA GLU A 311 4.07 -7.39 -4.16
C GLU A 311 4.84 -8.71 -4.14
N VAL A 312 4.14 -9.82 -3.96
CA VAL A 312 4.67 -11.19 -4.08
C VAL A 312 3.84 -11.97 -5.11
N HIS A 313 4.39 -13.09 -5.57
CA HIS A 313 3.89 -13.78 -6.76
C HIS A 313 2.44 -14.27 -6.69
N ASP A 314 2.06 -14.94 -5.61
CA ASP A 314 0.71 -15.49 -5.45
C ASP A 314 0.39 -15.78 -3.97
N TYR A 315 -0.87 -16.17 -3.73
CA TYR A 315 -1.38 -16.50 -2.41
C TYR A 315 -0.62 -17.65 -1.72
N ASP A 316 -0.26 -18.71 -2.46
CA ASP A 316 0.47 -19.85 -1.89
C ASP A 316 1.86 -19.40 -1.41
N THR A 317 2.55 -18.58 -2.21
CA THR A 317 3.86 -18.00 -1.89
C THR A 317 3.79 -17.08 -0.68
N GLN A 318 2.78 -16.20 -0.62
CA GLN A 318 2.54 -15.32 0.52
C GLN A 318 2.29 -16.13 1.81
N HIS A 319 1.48 -17.19 1.72
CA HIS A 319 1.20 -18.05 2.87
C HIS A 319 2.45 -18.78 3.39
N LEU A 320 3.29 -19.27 2.48
CA LEU A 320 4.57 -19.89 2.86
C LEU A 320 5.54 -18.85 3.46
N GLY A 321 5.54 -17.63 2.93
CA GLY A 321 6.29 -16.49 3.49
C GLY A 321 5.86 -16.15 4.92
N HIS A 322 4.56 -16.09 5.18
CA HIS A 322 4.00 -15.89 6.53
C HIS A 322 4.50 -16.95 7.51
N GLN A 323 4.42 -18.23 7.12
CA GLN A 323 4.92 -19.34 7.95
C GLN A 323 6.43 -19.26 8.17
N TRP A 324 7.18 -18.82 7.15
CA TRP A 324 8.62 -18.62 7.24
C TRP A 324 8.97 -17.54 8.26
N LEU A 325 8.34 -16.36 8.15
CA LEU A 325 8.57 -15.24 9.07
C LEU A 325 8.18 -15.61 10.51
N GLY A 326 7.05 -16.30 10.70
CA GLY A 326 6.65 -16.81 12.01
C GLY A 326 7.67 -17.79 12.62
N LYS A 327 8.25 -18.70 11.81
CA LYS A 327 9.32 -19.62 12.25
C LYS A 327 10.62 -18.89 12.61
N GLN A 328 10.90 -17.75 11.98
CA GLN A 328 12.04 -16.90 12.35
C GLN A 328 11.79 -16.09 13.63
N GLY A 329 10.57 -16.08 14.16
CA GLY A 329 10.21 -15.37 15.38
C GLY A 329 9.92 -13.88 15.17
N TYR A 330 9.63 -13.45 13.93
CA TYR A 330 9.16 -12.08 13.68
C TYR A 330 7.74 -11.88 14.19
N THR A 331 7.33 -10.62 14.33
CA THR A 331 6.01 -10.28 14.88
C THR A 331 5.06 -9.87 13.76
N SER A 332 4.00 -10.66 13.56
CA SER A 332 2.92 -10.30 12.66
C SER A 332 2.08 -9.17 13.26
N VAL A 333 1.66 -8.23 12.42
CA VAL A 333 0.73 -7.16 12.79
C VAL A 333 -0.70 -7.64 12.55
N TRP A 334 -1.01 -8.02 11.31
CA TRP A 334 -2.34 -8.40 10.87
C TRP A 334 -2.24 -9.25 9.59
N GLY A 335 -3.05 -10.30 9.49
CA GLY A 335 -3.10 -11.18 8.33
C GLY A 335 -2.79 -12.64 8.64
N ILE A 336 -2.84 -13.52 7.65
CA ILE A 336 -3.19 -13.23 6.25
C ILE A 336 -4.69 -12.94 6.10
N GLY A 337 -5.02 -11.96 5.27
CA GLY A 337 -6.41 -11.66 4.91
C GLY A 337 -6.56 -11.17 3.48
N ARG A 338 -7.77 -10.77 3.10
CA ARG A 338 -8.05 -10.10 1.83
C ARG A 338 -8.78 -8.79 2.07
N HIS A 339 -8.28 -7.72 1.48
CA HIS A 339 -8.91 -6.41 1.51
C HIS A 339 -10.19 -6.36 0.70
N ILE A 340 -11.12 -5.50 1.12
CA ILE A 340 -12.29 -5.14 0.30
C ILE A 340 -11.85 -4.19 -0.82
N LEU A 341 -11.07 -3.16 -0.47
CA LEU A 341 -10.57 -2.18 -1.43
C LEU A 341 -9.34 -2.73 -2.17
N GLY A 342 -9.37 -2.68 -3.50
CA GLY A 342 -8.33 -3.23 -4.37
C GLY A 342 -8.14 -4.74 -4.31
N SER A 343 -8.99 -5.47 -3.60
CA SER A 343 -9.02 -6.94 -3.50
C SER A 343 -7.72 -7.63 -3.06
N GLN A 344 -6.70 -6.88 -2.65
CA GLN A 344 -5.36 -7.40 -2.32
C GLN A 344 -5.41 -8.40 -1.17
N ILE A 345 -4.65 -9.48 -1.29
CA ILE A 345 -4.34 -10.36 -0.15
C ILE A 345 -3.21 -9.71 0.64
N PHE A 346 -3.39 -9.47 1.93
CA PHE A 346 -2.42 -8.78 2.77
C PHE A 346 -1.79 -9.70 3.83
N ASP A 347 -0.54 -9.41 4.18
CA ASP A 347 0.17 -9.98 5.33
C ASP A 347 1.13 -8.95 5.93
N TYR A 348 0.76 -8.36 7.07
CA TYR A 348 1.49 -7.27 7.72
C TYR A 348 2.42 -7.79 8.81
N TRP A 349 3.63 -7.24 8.85
CA TRP A 349 4.68 -7.54 9.80
C TRP A 349 5.31 -6.26 10.34
N TRP A 350 5.81 -6.34 11.57
CA TRP A 350 6.69 -5.31 12.10
C TRP A 350 8.12 -5.60 11.66
N ASP A 351 8.79 -4.60 11.11
CA ASP A 351 10.23 -4.65 10.94
C ASP A 351 10.96 -4.50 12.29
N THR A 352 12.29 -4.64 12.26
CA THR A 352 13.12 -4.65 13.48
C THR A 352 13.22 -3.31 14.20
N THR A 353 12.60 -2.26 13.65
CA THR A 353 12.56 -0.91 14.22
C THR A 353 11.15 -0.40 14.42
N GLY A 354 10.12 -1.18 14.12
CA GLY A 354 8.72 -0.77 14.29
C GLY A 354 8.12 -0.04 13.10
N ASN A 355 8.70 -0.12 11.91
CA ASN A 355 7.96 0.21 10.71
C ASN A 355 7.09 -0.99 10.32
N MET A 356 5.83 -0.75 9.96
CA MET A 356 4.97 -1.78 9.42
C MET A 356 5.32 -2.02 7.95
N ILE A 357 5.43 -3.28 7.57
CA ILE A 357 5.68 -3.72 6.21
C ILE A 357 4.67 -4.79 5.82
N GLU A 358 4.23 -4.78 4.58
CA GLU A 358 3.19 -5.66 4.06
C GLU A 358 3.71 -6.46 2.87
N HIS A 359 3.39 -7.76 2.84
CA HIS A 359 3.32 -8.52 1.59
C HIS A 359 1.91 -8.41 1.04
N TYR A 360 1.80 -8.12 -0.25
CA TYR A 360 0.52 -8.20 -0.95
C TYR A 360 0.59 -9.04 -2.22
N ALA A 361 -0.55 -9.61 -2.62
CA ALA A 361 -0.74 -10.27 -3.91
C ALA A 361 -2.18 -10.07 -4.41
N ASP A 362 -2.43 -10.34 -5.69
CA ASP A 362 -3.78 -10.40 -6.27
C ASP A 362 -4.58 -9.09 -6.12
N GLY A 363 -3.95 -7.97 -6.49
CA GLY A 363 -4.57 -6.64 -6.45
C GLY A 363 -5.25 -6.26 -7.76
N ASP A 364 -6.33 -5.49 -7.65
CA ASP A 364 -7.06 -4.96 -8.81
C ASP A 364 -6.24 -3.90 -9.57
N LEU A 365 -6.47 -3.82 -10.88
CA LEU A 365 -5.92 -2.77 -11.73
C LEU A 365 -7.02 -1.78 -12.13
N VAL A 366 -6.69 -0.50 -12.14
CA VAL A 366 -7.60 0.62 -12.41
C VAL A 366 -7.02 1.55 -13.47
N ASN A 367 -7.85 2.39 -14.07
CA ASN A 367 -7.43 3.43 -14.99
C ASN A 367 -8.38 4.64 -14.91
N GLN A 368 -8.26 5.61 -15.83
CA GLN A 368 -9.11 6.82 -15.82
C GLN A 368 -10.63 6.56 -15.95
N ASP A 369 -11.05 5.39 -16.44
CA ASP A 369 -12.45 5.02 -16.62
C ASP A 369 -13.03 4.36 -15.35
N THR A 370 -12.18 4.00 -14.39
CA THR A 370 -12.60 3.52 -13.07
C THR A 370 -13.22 4.68 -12.27
N PRO A 371 -14.45 4.53 -11.75
CA PRO A 371 -15.08 5.58 -10.96
C PRO A 371 -14.47 5.66 -9.55
N VAL A 372 -14.57 6.82 -8.93
CA VAL A 372 -14.17 7.05 -7.54
C VAL A 372 -15.24 6.49 -6.61
N GLY A 373 -14.83 5.66 -5.66
CA GLY A 373 -15.69 5.02 -4.65
C GLY A 373 -15.74 5.74 -3.30
N TRP A 374 -16.84 5.53 -2.57
CA TRP A 374 -16.99 5.93 -1.17
C TRP A 374 -17.56 4.79 -0.34
N ALA A 375 -16.88 4.48 0.75
CA ALA A 375 -17.36 3.56 1.78
C ALA A 375 -17.30 4.20 3.18
N MET A 376 -18.05 3.64 4.13
CA MET A 376 -17.94 4.06 5.53
C MET A 376 -16.69 3.45 6.14
N ALA A 377 -15.93 4.25 6.89
CA ALA A 377 -14.78 3.77 7.65
C ALA A 377 -15.24 2.84 8.78
N GLY A 378 -14.51 1.75 8.99
CA GLY A 378 -14.65 0.85 10.14
C GLY A 378 -13.90 -0.47 9.90
N ASP A 379 -13.60 -1.23 10.95
CA ASP A 379 -12.82 -2.49 10.83
C ASP A 379 -13.42 -3.47 9.82
N GLU A 380 -14.75 -3.51 9.76
CA GLU A 380 -15.53 -4.34 8.84
C GLU A 380 -15.31 -3.95 7.37
N SER A 381 -15.01 -2.68 7.09
CA SER A 381 -14.78 -2.16 5.72
C SER A 381 -13.39 -2.45 5.17
N LEU A 382 -12.46 -2.97 5.99
CA LEU A 382 -11.08 -3.15 5.57
C LEU A 382 -10.80 -4.52 4.94
N ALA A 383 -11.52 -5.58 5.31
CA ALA A 383 -11.24 -6.92 4.80
C ALA A 383 -12.51 -7.77 4.53
N VAL A 384 -12.42 -8.62 3.52
CA VAL A 384 -13.43 -9.64 3.19
C VAL A 384 -13.30 -10.82 4.15
N TRP A 385 -12.07 -11.24 4.41
CA TRP A 385 -11.73 -12.31 5.35
C TRP A 385 -10.31 -12.09 5.88
N GLY A 386 -10.02 -12.72 7.03
CA GLY A 386 -8.75 -12.57 7.75
C GLY A 386 -9.01 -12.45 9.25
N PRO A 387 -7.95 -12.35 10.07
CA PRO A 387 -8.10 -12.04 11.49
C PRO A 387 -8.81 -10.70 11.72
N GLU A 388 -9.32 -10.50 12.93
CA GLU A 388 -9.83 -9.19 13.36
C GLU A 388 -8.74 -8.13 13.26
N VAL A 389 -9.12 -6.94 12.81
CA VAL A 389 -8.20 -5.80 12.71
C VAL A 389 -7.72 -5.45 14.13
N PRO A 390 -6.40 -5.42 14.40
CA PRO A 390 -5.92 -4.98 15.69
C PRO A 390 -6.31 -3.53 15.96
N SER A 391 -6.69 -3.20 17.19
CA SER A 391 -7.09 -1.82 17.55
C SER A 391 -5.97 -0.79 17.35
N TRP A 392 -4.72 -1.24 17.36
CA TRP A 392 -3.52 -0.41 17.15
C TRP A 392 -3.06 -0.37 15.69
N PHE A 393 -3.84 -0.88 14.72
CA PHE A 393 -3.41 -0.96 13.33
C PHE A 393 -3.11 0.41 12.71
N LEU A 394 -3.81 1.45 13.17
CA LEU A 394 -3.62 2.85 12.75
C LEU A 394 -2.75 3.68 13.73
N ASP A 395 -2.29 3.10 14.84
CA ASP A 395 -1.65 3.84 15.96
C ASP A 395 -0.17 4.16 15.77
#